data_AF-A0A485LE54-F1
#
_entry.id   AF-A0A485LE54-F1
#
_cell.length_a   1.000
_cell.length_b   1.000
_cell.length_c   1.000
_cell.angle_alpha   90.00
_cell.angle_beta   90.00
_cell.angle_gamma   90.00
#
_symmetry.space_group_name_H-M   'P 1'
#
loop_
_entity.id
_entity.type
_entity.pdbx_description
1 polymer ?
#
loop_
_entity_poly.entity_id
_entity_poly.type
_entity_poly.pdbx_seq_one_letter_code
_entity_poly.pdbx_strand_id
1 'polypeptide(L)'
;MVGCIARQAQVAQILGIVMILPLLIFGGLFLNANTTPVYFKWLAYLSPLKYGFRGMSRAFWKSVPTLECPAVGPCGAMTGHQVLVNYALDGDSMLIDIVSLLAVNVLFRTVGILWLWLNIRQKN
;
A
#
# COMPACT_ATOMS: atom_id res chain seq x y z
N MET A 1 -4.81 -12.90 -9.46
CA MET A 1 -4.90 -11.96 -10.60
C MET A 1 -3.79 -12.16 -11.62
N VAL A 2 -2.52 -11.82 -11.31
CA VAL A 2 -1.43 -11.82 -12.31
C VAL A 2 -1.22 -13.19 -12.96
N GLY A 3 -1.18 -14.26 -12.17
CA GLY A 3 -1.10 -15.62 -12.71
C GLY A 3 -2.34 -16.07 -13.50
N CYS A 4 -3.49 -15.46 -13.23
CA CYS A 4 -4.69 -15.72 -14.04
C CYS A 4 -4.57 -15.07 -15.41
N ILE A 5 -3.95 -13.88 -15.51
CA ILE A 5 -3.81 -13.10 -16.76
C ILE A 5 -2.67 -13.61 -17.66
N ALA A 6 -1.58 -14.10 -17.07
CA ALA A 6 -0.43 -14.56 -17.82
C ALA A 6 -0.63 -15.98 -18.38
N ARG A 7 -0.28 -16.19 -19.65
CA ARG A 7 -0.29 -17.53 -20.28
C ARG A 7 0.86 -18.44 -19.80
N GLN A 8 1.92 -17.88 -19.24
CA GLN A 8 3.12 -18.59 -18.78
C GLN A 8 3.54 -18.11 -17.40
N ALA A 9 4.04 -19.02 -16.55
CA ALA A 9 4.46 -18.71 -15.19
C ALA A 9 5.58 -17.65 -15.13
N GLN A 10 6.57 -17.76 -16.02
CA GLN A 10 7.69 -16.81 -16.06
C GLN A 10 7.23 -15.37 -16.38
N VAL A 11 6.28 -15.21 -17.30
CA VAL A 11 5.68 -13.91 -17.62
C VAL A 11 4.89 -13.38 -16.43
N ALA A 12 4.18 -14.25 -15.69
CA ALA A 12 3.44 -13.86 -14.50
C ALA A 12 4.33 -13.25 -13.41
N GLN A 13 5.53 -13.82 -13.18
CA GLN A 13 6.47 -13.30 -12.19
C GLN A 13 7.00 -11.92 -12.57
N ILE A 14 7.38 -11.72 -13.84
CA ILE A 14 7.84 -10.42 -14.33
C ILE A 14 6.74 -9.37 -14.17
N LEU A 15 5.52 -9.68 -14.60
CA LEU A 15 4.37 -8.79 -14.44
C LEU A 15 4.07 -8.49 -12.97
N GLY A 16 4.24 -9.47 -12.08
CA GLY A 16 4.08 -9.28 -10.64
C GLY A 16 5.04 -8.24 -10.08
N ILE A 17 6.31 -8.31 -10.47
CA ILE A 17 7.35 -7.35 -10.06
C ILE A 17 7.06 -5.96 -10.63
N VAL A 18 6.72 -5.88 -11.92
CA VAL A 18 6.40 -4.61 -12.58
C VAL A 18 5.17 -3.95 -11.95
N MET A 19 4.19 -4.73 -11.51
CA MET A 19 2.99 -4.23 -10.83
C MET A 19 3.27 -3.80 -9.39
N ILE A 20 4.09 -4.54 -8.64
CA ILE A 20 4.29 -4.25 -7.20
C ILE A 20 5.18 -3.04 -6.96
N LEU A 21 6.18 -2.79 -7.81
CA LEU A 21 7.11 -1.68 -7.65
C LEU A 21 6.43 -0.31 -7.55
N PRO A 22 5.56 0.10 -8.50
CA PRO A 22 4.93 1.40 -8.39
C PRO A 22 3.91 1.45 -7.24
N LEU A 23 3.21 0.34 -6.93
CA LEU A 23 2.33 0.26 -5.76
C LEU A 23 3.08 0.44 -4.43
N LEU A 24 4.34 0.01 -4.36
CA LEU A 24 5.22 0.15 -3.22
C LEU A 24 5.76 1.59 -3.11
N ILE A 25 6.19 2.19 -4.23
CA ILE A 25 6.69 3.57 -4.26
C ILE A 25 5.62 4.57 -3.79
N PHE A 26 4.43 4.49 -4.39
CA PHE A 26 3.31 5.38 -4.07
C PHE A 26 2.48 4.91 -2.88
N GLY A 27 2.85 3.79 -2.25
CA GLY A 27 2.14 3.20 -1.11
C GLY A 27 2.40 3.90 0.23
N GLY A 28 3.10 5.03 0.28
CA GLY A 28 3.43 5.70 1.54
C GLY A 28 4.73 5.25 2.20
N LEU A 29 5.36 4.17 1.71
CA LEU A 29 6.63 3.65 2.24
C LEU A 29 7.84 4.46 1.76
N PHE A 30 7.88 4.83 0.47
CA PHE A 30 8.99 5.60 -0.12
C PHE A 30 8.62 7.06 -0.38
N LEU A 31 7.41 7.30 -0.89
CA LEU A 31 6.89 8.65 -1.11
C LEU A 31 5.80 8.95 -0.11
N ASN A 32 5.87 10.13 0.50
CA ASN A 32 4.83 10.65 1.37
C ASN A 32 3.55 10.90 0.55
N ALA A 33 2.39 10.56 1.13
CA ALA A 33 1.09 10.76 0.49
C ALA A 33 0.81 12.24 0.15
N ASN A 34 1.37 13.17 0.93
CA ASN A 34 1.19 14.62 0.75
C ASN A 34 2.02 15.18 -0.42
N THR A 35 3.17 14.57 -0.74
CA THR A 35 4.03 15.00 -1.84
C THR A 35 3.72 14.29 -3.15
N THR A 36 2.82 13.29 -3.12
CA THR A 36 2.44 12.52 -4.30
C THR A 36 1.53 13.36 -5.23
N PRO A 37 1.90 13.53 -6.51
CA PRO A 37 1.07 14.26 -7.47
C PRO A 37 -0.32 13.64 -7.65
N VAL A 38 -1.34 14.49 -7.91
CA VAL A 38 -2.76 14.08 -7.95
C VAL A 38 -3.01 12.93 -8.93
N TYR A 39 -2.31 12.93 -10.06
CA TYR A 39 -2.45 11.90 -11.11
C TYR A 39 -1.96 10.51 -10.70
N PHE A 40 -1.13 10.37 -9.66
CA PHE A 40 -0.69 9.07 -9.13
C PHE A 40 -1.41 8.64 -7.84
N LYS A 41 -2.27 9.49 -7.27
CA LYS A 41 -2.96 9.19 -6.01
C LYS A 41 -3.86 7.95 -6.09
N TRP A 42 -4.51 7.70 -7.23
CA TRP A 42 -5.36 6.52 -7.43
C TRP A 42 -4.59 5.20 -7.27
N LEU A 43 -3.33 5.18 -7.72
CA LEU A 43 -2.49 4.00 -7.65
C LEU A 43 -2.17 3.62 -6.21
N ALA A 44 -1.98 4.63 -5.35
CA ALA A 44 -1.81 4.43 -3.91
C ALA A 44 -3.05 3.77 -3.27
N TYR A 45 -4.27 4.10 -3.72
CA TYR A 45 -5.49 3.49 -3.19
C TYR A 45 -5.66 2.01 -3.60
N LEU A 46 -5.08 1.59 -4.73
CA LEU A 46 -5.05 0.19 -5.15
C LEU A 46 -3.94 -0.62 -4.46
N SER A 47 -3.01 0.04 -3.76
CA SER A 47 -1.86 -0.63 -3.15
C SER A 47 -2.26 -1.30 -1.83
N PRO A 48 -2.19 -2.65 -1.73
CA PRO A 48 -2.37 -3.31 -0.44
C PRO A 48 -1.24 -2.96 0.55
N LEU A 49 -0.05 -2.62 0.03
CA LEU A 49 1.11 -2.23 0.83
C LEU A 49 0.87 -0.91 1.56
N LYS A 50 0.08 0.01 0.98
CA LYS A 50 -0.31 1.27 1.65
C LYS A 50 -0.99 1.02 2.98
N TYR A 51 -2.08 0.25 2.94
CA TYR A 51 -2.90 0.00 4.12
C TYR A 51 -2.16 -0.85 5.15
N GLY A 52 -1.37 -1.84 4.69
CA GLY A 52 -0.51 -2.64 5.56
C GLY A 52 0.54 -1.80 6.28
N PHE A 53 1.32 -1.00 5.53
CA PHE A 53 2.37 -0.15 6.09
C PHE A 53 1.82 0.91 7.05
N ARG A 54 0.73 1.58 6.67
CA ARG A 54 0.06 2.57 7.52
C ARG A 54 -0.49 1.94 8.80
N GLY A 55 -1.15 0.79 8.69
CA GLY A 55 -1.68 0.05 9.83
C GLY A 55 -0.59 -0.40 10.80
N MET A 56 0.49 -1.02 10.31
CA MET A 56 1.63 -1.46 11.13
C MET A 56 2.35 -0.27 11.79
N SER A 57 2.63 0.78 11.03
CA SER A 57 3.26 2.00 11.56
C SER A 57 2.42 2.61 12.67
N ARG A 58 1.10 2.68 12.49
CA ARG A 58 0.20 3.20 13.53
C ARG A 58 0.18 2.31 14.77
N ALA A 59 0.15 0.99 14.61
CA ALA A 59 0.17 0.06 15.73
C ALA A 59 1.44 0.21 16.58
N PHE A 60 2.59 0.43 15.93
CA PHE A 60 3.87 0.64 16.61
C PHE A 60 4.01 2.04 17.20
N TRP A 61 3.83 3.10 16.40
CA TRP A 61 4.13 4.47 16.84
C TRP A 61 3.14 5.00 17.87
N LYS A 62 1.92 4.44 17.97
CA LYS A 62 0.98 4.78 19.05
C LYS A 62 1.45 4.29 20.43
N SER A 63 2.31 3.28 20.50
CA SER A 63 2.85 2.80 21.78
C SER A 63 4.12 3.51 22.22
N VAL A 64 4.66 4.43 21.42
CA VAL A 64 5.91 5.15 21.72
C VAL A 64 5.57 6.58 22.21
N PRO A 65 5.61 6.84 23.53
CA PRO A 65 5.20 8.12 24.09
C PRO A 65 6.23 9.23 23.85
N THR A 66 7.51 8.91 23.92
CA THR A 66 8.61 9.90 23.85
C THR A 66 9.78 9.36 23.03
N LEU A 67 10.39 10.24 22.26
CA LEU A 67 11.63 10.01 21.50
C LEU A 67 12.69 11.01 21.97
N GLU A 68 13.91 10.54 22.18
CA GLU A 68 15.04 11.39 22.52
C GLU A 68 15.55 12.11 21.26
N CYS A 69 15.66 13.43 21.33
CA CYS A 69 16.27 14.22 20.28
C CYS A 69 17.80 14.12 20.36
N PRO A 70 18.52 14.10 19.22
CA PRO A 70 19.97 14.17 19.22
C PRO A 70 20.47 15.49 19.83
N ALA A 71 21.62 15.47 20.50
CA ALA A 71 22.21 16.65 21.15
C ALA A 71 22.66 17.73 20.14
N VAL A 72 22.92 17.35 18.88
CA VAL A 72 23.28 18.25 17.79
C VAL A 72 22.49 17.89 16.55
N GLY A 73 21.73 18.84 16.01
CA GLY A 73 20.92 18.68 14.80
C GLY A 73 19.42 18.96 15.01
N PRO A 74 18.63 19.05 13.92
CA PRO A 74 17.20 19.29 14.00
C PRO A 74 16.47 18.07 14.61
N CYS A 75 15.59 18.31 15.57
CA CYS A 75 14.72 17.26 16.10
C CYS A 75 13.48 17.10 15.20
N GLY A 76 13.37 15.96 14.51
CA GLY A 76 12.26 15.69 13.60
C GLY A 76 10.95 15.35 14.29
N ALA A 77 10.99 14.61 15.40
CA ALA A 77 9.82 14.21 16.17
C ALA A 77 10.21 13.86 17.61
N MET A 78 9.40 14.29 18.57
CA MET A 78 9.55 13.99 20.01
C MET A 78 8.57 12.93 20.50
N THR A 79 7.57 12.57 19.69
CA THR A 79 6.54 11.58 20.01
C THR A 79 6.25 10.69 18.79
N GLY A 80 5.82 9.45 19.01
CA GLY A 80 5.42 8.58 17.92
C GLY A 80 4.25 9.15 17.11
N HIS A 81 3.37 9.93 17.75
CA HIS A 81 2.31 10.66 17.04
C HIS A 81 2.86 11.66 16.03
N GLN A 82 3.88 12.44 16.40
CA GLN A 82 4.53 13.38 15.48
C GLN A 82 5.20 12.67 14.30
N VAL A 83 5.76 11.47 14.53
CA VAL A 83 6.27 10.63 13.43
C VAL A 83 5.13 10.31 12.45
N LEU A 84 3.98 9.86 12.93
CA LEU A 84 2.84 9.54 12.07
C LEU A 84 2.36 10.75 11.25
N VAL A 85 2.32 11.95 11.86
CA VAL A 85 1.93 13.18 11.17
C VAL A 85 2.96 13.58 10.11
N ASN A 86 4.27 13.55 10.44
CA ASN A 86 5.33 13.92 9.51
C ASN A 86 5.38 13.03 8.26
N TYR A 87 5.05 11.75 8.42
CA TYR A 87 4.99 10.78 7.31
C TYR A 87 3.60 10.68 6.65
N ALA A 88 2.63 11.51 7.05
CA ALA A 88 1.24 11.50 6.56
C ALA A 88 0.54 10.13 6.73
N LEU A 89 0.76 9.48 7.87
CA LEU A 89 0.20 8.19 8.26
C LEU A 89 -0.92 8.33 9.31
N ASP A 90 -1.26 9.55 9.72
CA ASP A 90 -2.26 9.87 10.74
C ASP A 90 -3.70 9.99 10.21
N GLY A 91 -3.89 10.19 8.90
CA GLY A 91 -5.17 10.64 8.33
C GLY A 91 -6.40 9.70 8.37
N ASP A 92 -6.33 8.50 8.93
CA ASP A 92 -7.46 7.55 8.97
C ASP A 92 -7.48 6.72 10.27
N SER A 93 -8.53 5.95 10.52
CA SER A 93 -8.56 4.97 11.61
C SER A 93 -7.97 3.61 11.19
N MET A 94 -7.51 2.82 12.17
CA MET A 94 -6.96 1.48 11.90
C MET A 94 -8.01 0.53 11.27
N LEU A 95 -9.29 0.75 11.57
CA LEU A 95 -10.38 -0.02 10.97
C LEU A 95 -10.51 0.25 9.47
N ILE A 96 -10.35 1.50 9.04
CA ILE A 96 -10.37 1.85 7.61
C ILE A 96 -9.25 1.12 6.87
N ASP A 97 -8.05 1.04 7.44
CA ASP A 97 -6.94 0.29 6.85
C ASP A 97 -7.26 -1.21 6.66
N ILE A 98 -7.86 -1.84 7.68
CA ILE A 98 -8.26 -3.24 7.62
C ILE A 98 -9.32 -3.47 6.55
N VAL A 99 -10.36 -2.64 6.53
CA VAL A 99 -11.46 -2.74 5.55
C VAL A 99 -10.96 -2.50 4.14
N SER A 100 -10.12 -1.49 3.91
CA SER A 100 -9.52 -1.21 2.62
C SER A 100 -8.64 -2.36 2.13
N LEU A 101 -7.87 -3.01 3.01
CA LEU A 101 -7.04 -4.15 2.65
C LEU A 101 -7.87 -5.36 2.22
N LEU A 102 -8.97 -5.64 2.94
CA LEU A 102 -9.94 -6.67 2.54
C LEU A 102 -10.61 -6.33 1.20
N ALA A 103 -11.01 -5.07 1.01
CA ALA A 103 -11.62 -4.61 -0.23
C ALA A 103 -10.68 -4.77 -1.44
N VAL A 104 -9.41 -4.39 -1.31
CA VAL A 104 -8.39 -4.59 -2.36
C VAL A 104 -8.14 -6.08 -2.63
N ASN A 105 -8.16 -6.94 -1.59
CA ASN A 105 -8.03 -8.38 -1.77
C ASN A 105 -9.18 -8.95 -2.61
N VAL A 106 -10.41 -8.58 -2.27
CA VAL A 106 -11.62 -8.98 -3.01
C VAL A 106 -11.53 -8.46 -4.45
N LEU A 107 -11.18 -7.20 -4.66
CA LEU A 107 -11.01 -6.59 -5.98
C LEU A 107 -10.01 -7.38 -6.86
N PHE A 108 -8.82 -7.70 -6.35
CA PHE A 108 -7.84 -8.46 -7.14
C PHE A 108 -8.29 -9.90 -7.43
N ARG A 109 -9.06 -10.51 -6.53
CA ARG A 109 -9.66 -11.83 -6.77
C ARG A 109 -10.74 -11.77 -7.85
N THR A 110 -11.66 -10.79 -7.78
CA THR A 110 -12.74 -10.65 -8.77
C THR A 110 -12.19 -10.37 -10.15
N VAL A 111 -11.20 -9.48 -10.30
CA VAL A 111 -10.53 -9.23 -11.59
C VAL A 111 -9.89 -10.51 -12.14
N GLY A 112 -9.24 -11.31 -11.30
CA GLY A 112 -8.65 -12.59 -11.71
C GLY A 112 -9.70 -13.61 -12.19
N ILE A 113 -10.81 -13.74 -11.46
CA ILE A 113 -11.91 -14.65 -11.79
C ILE A 113 -12.61 -14.21 -13.08
N LEU A 114 -12.90 -12.92 -13.22
CA LEU A 114 -13.53 -12.35 -14.42
C LEU A 114 -12.67 -12.62 -15.66
N TRP A 115 -11.36 -12.39 -15.59
CA TRP A 115 -10.47 -12.65 -16.72
C TRP A 115 -10.41 -14.14 -17.08
N LEU A 116 -10.28 -15.01 -16.07
CA LEU A 116 -10.27 -16.46 -16.29
C LEU A 116 -11.57 -16.94 -16.93
N TRP A 117 -12.70 -16.43 -16.45
CA TRP A 117 -14.03 -16.78 -16.97
C TRP A 117 -14.21 -16.34 -18.42
N LEU A 118 -13.77 -15.14 -18.79
CA LEU A 118 -13.78 -14.67 -20.18
C LEU A 118 -12.90 -15.54 -21.08
N ASN A 119 -11.71 -15.94 -20.62
CA ASN A 119 -10.80 -16.79 -21.40
C ASN A 119 -11.33 -18.20 -21.61
N ILE A 120 -11.98 -18.79 -20.60
CA ILE A 120 -12.63 -20.10 -20.74
C ILE A 120 -13.78 -20.03 -21.74
N ARG A 121 -14.61 -18.98 -21.67
CA ARG A 121 -15.75 -18.82 -22.59
C ARG A 121 -15.36 -18.57 -24.03
N GLN A 122 -14.23 -17.92 -24.31
CA GLN A 122 -13.75 -17.72 -25.68
C GLN A 122 -13.25 -19.02 -26.34
N LYS A 123 -13.03 -20.08 -25.57
CA LYS A 123 -12.53 -21.35 -26.07
C LYS A 123 -13.63 -22.38 -26.36
N ASN A 124 -14.87 -22.09 -25.94
CA ASN A 124 -16.08 -22.85 -26.25
C ASN A 124 -16.87 -22.13 -27.35
#